data_AF-A0AAD4J9B1-F1
#
_entry.id   AF-A0AAD4J9B1-F1
#
_cell.length_a   1.000
_cell.length_b   1.000
_cell.length_c   1.000
_cell.angle_alpha   90.00
_cell.angle_beta   90.00
_cell.angle_gamma   90.00
#
_symmetry.space_group_name_H-M   'P 1'
#
loop_
_entity.id
_entity.type
_entity.pdbx_description
1 polymer ?
#
loop_
_entity_poly.entity_id
_entity_poly.type
_entity_poly.pdbx_seq_one_letter_code
_entity_poly.pdbx_strand_id
1 'polypeptide(L)'
;MITLKVIQTVFSPNHGPFPEREKFFFRKRRVVLSFCKSNNSDNSDEETPQPPPPQGDQRKQELLARIAMLQTQKVRLTDYLDERSDYLTQFAEEANAEIDLIGENALKELDEAGARIMGNIESQMQAFEESMELNKVEIEESEKKVADFEGQYEKDRNEGLFFKNLGEKKPVDMAKAKEEAEKISELTKKSAGSVTRRNIYIVLMGLVVIGMADASISSSPDWRKVAFLGVVLVGLVTQLVYEQSMLSETDDTELEKSRESKRE
;
A
#
# COMPACT_ATOMS: atom_id res chain seq x y z
N MET A 1 25.42 -13.10 -9.50
CA MET A 1 24.84 -11.95 -10.22
C MET A 1 24.40 -12.44 -11.59
N ILE A 2 23.10 -12.69 -11.76
CA ILE A 2 22.54 -13.13 -13.05
C ILE A 2 21.54 -12.06 -13.45
N THR A 3 21.92 -11.28 -14.46
CA THR A 3 21.16 -10.20 -15.05
C THR A 3 20.04 -10.80 -15.92
N LEU A 4 18.80 -10.73 -15.44
CA LEU A 4 17.63 -11.08 -16.23
C LEU A 4 17.26 -9.89 -17.13
N LYS A 5 17.46 -10.06 -18.44
CA LYS A 5 16.97 -9.17 -19.49
C LYS A 5 15.44 -9.30 -19.56
N VAL A 6 14.73 -8.20 -19.31
CA VAL A 6 13.29 -8.08 -19.56
C VAL A 6 13.05 -8.04 -21.07
N ILE A 7 12.36 -9.04 -21.61
CA ILE A 7 11.83 -9.01 -22.98
C ILE A 7 10.42 -8.44 -22.88
N GLN A 8 10.27 -7.18 -23.23
CA GLN A 8 9.01 -6.49 -23.35
C GLN A 8 8.35 -6.93 -24.66
N THR A 9 7.33 -7.79 -24.59
CA THR A 9 6.49 -8.11 -25.75
C THR A 9 5.22 -7.27 -25.68
N VAL A 10 5.03 -6.40 -26.67
CA VAL A 10 3.82 -5.62 -26.85
C VAL A 10 2.89 -6.44 -27.73
N PHE A 11 1.95 -7.16 -27.12
CA PHE A 11 0.84 -7.75 -27.87
C PHE A 11 -0.25 -6.68 -28.04
N SER A 12 -0.44 -6.21 -29.27
CA SER A 12 -1.62 -5.43 -29.64
C SER A 12 -2.76 -6.40 -29.96
N PRO A 13 -3.98 -6.23 -29.41
CA PRO A 13 -5.13 -7.05 -29.76
C PRO A 13 -5.68 -6.54 -31.09
N ASN A 14 -5.30 -7.17 -32.19
CA ASN A 14 -5.91 -6.89 -33.49
C ASN A 14 -7.14 -7.81 -33.64
N HIS A 15 -8.30 -7.29 -33.29
CA HIS A 15 -9.58 -7.94 -33.56
C HIS A 15 -9.84 -7.92 -35.07
N GLY A 16 -9.48 -9.02 -35.75
CA GLY A 16 -9.94 -9.33 -37.10
C GLY A 16 -11.28 -10.09 -37.06
N PRO A 17 -12.13 -9.96 -38.10
CA PRO A 17 -13.44 -10.61 -38.12
C PRO A 17 -13.29 -12.13 -38.24
N PHE A 18 -13.99 -12.84 -37.37
CA PHE A 18 -14.11 -14.30 -37.39
C PHE A 18 -14.58 -14.77 -38.78
N PRO A 19 -13.95 -15.79 -39.40
CA PRO A 19 -14.54 -16.43 -40.55
C PRO A 19 -15.75 -17.24 -40.10
N GLU A 20 -16.85 -16.98 -40.81
CA GLU A 20 -18.15 -17.61 -40.66
C GLU A 20 -18.02 -19.14 -40.79
N ARG A 21 -18.66 -19.84 -39.86
CA ARG A 21 -18.67 -21.29 -39.70
C ARG A 21 -19.39 -21.94 -40.89
N GLU A 22 -18.68 -22.22 -41.98
CA GLU A 22 -19.22 -23.03 -43.07
C GLU A 22 -19.50 -24.45 -42.58
N LYS A 23 -20.79 -24.78 -42.46
CA LYS A 23 -21.29 -26.12 -42.18
C LYS A 23 -20.95 -27.02 -43.36
N PHE A 24 -19.85 -27.77 -43.27
CA PHE A 24 -19.54 -28.85 -44.20
C PHE A 24 -20.60 -29.95 -44.09
N PHE A 25 -21.52 -29.98 -45.06
CA PHE A 25 -22.43 -31.10 -45.25
C PHE A 25 -21.63 -32.35 -45.66
N PHE A 26 -21.56 -33.34 -44.77
CA PHE A 26 -21.03 -34.66 -45.06
C PHE A 26 -21.81 -35.32 -46.21
N ARG A 27 -21.24 -35.28 -47.42
CA ARG A 27 -21.78 -35.97 -48.59
C ARG A 27 -21.47 -37.47 -48.46
N LYS A 28 -22.42 -38.25 -47.94
CA LYS A 28 -22.38 -39.74 -47.97
C LYS A 28 -22.16 -40.23 -49.41
N ARG A 29 -20.96 -40.72 -49.72
CA ARG A 29 -20.68 -41.47 -50.96
C ARG A 29 -21.27 -42.87 -50.81
N ARG A 30 -22.30 -43.18 -51.62
CA ARG A 30 -22.76 -44.56 -51.84
C ARG A 30 -21.66 -45.32 -52.58
N VAL A 31 -21.17 -46.41 -51.98
CA VAL A 31 -20.34 -47.41 -52.65
C VAL A 31 -21.29 -48.36 -53.38
N VAL A 32 -21.23 -48.36 -54.71
CA VAL A 32 -21.92 -49.36 -55.53
C VAL A 32 -20.95 -50.52 -55.73
N LEU A 33 -21.19 -51.63 -55.02
CA LEU A 33 -20.54 -52.91 -55.26
C LEU A 33 -21.10 -53.50 -56.56
N SER A 34 -20.27 -53.54 -57.60
CA SER A 34 -20.55 -54.28 -58.84
C SER A 34 -20.24 -55.75 -58.62
N PHE A 35 -21.28 -56.58 -58.52
CA PHE A 35 -21.14 -58.04 -58.62
C PHE A 35 -20.97 -58.44 -60.08
N CYS A 36 -19.81 -59.02 -60.42
CA CYS A 36 -19.55 -59.63 -61.72
C CYS A 36 -20.48 -60.83 -61.94
N LYS A 37 -21.26 -60.77 -63.01
CA LYS A 37 -22.12 -61.85 -63.51
C LYS A 37 -21.26 -62.82 -64.33
N SER A 38 -21.10 -64.06 -63.89
CA SER A 38 -20.50 -65.13 -64.70
C SER A 38 -21.54 -65.64 -65.70
N ASN A 39 -21.24 -65.55 -67.00
CA ASN A 39 -21.95 -66.31 -68.02
C ASN A 39 -21.29 -67.68 -68.11
N ASN A 40 -22.05 -68.73 -67.79
CA ASN A 40 -21.73 -70.08 -68.24
C ASN A 40 -22.12 -70.20 -69.71
N SER A 41 -21.17 -70.59 -70.56
CA SER A 41 -21.45 -71.22 -71.84
C SER A 41 -20.56 -72.45 -71.95
N ASP A 42 -21.20 -73.61 -71.92
CA ASP A 42 -20.61 -74.93 -72.15
C ASP A 42 -20.21 -75.14 -73.62
N ASN A 43 -19.20 -76.02 -73.77
CA ASN A 43 -18.78 -76.78 -74.96
C ASN A 43 -17.76 -76.14 -75.91
N SER A 44 -16.51 -76.60 -75.86
CA SER A 44 -15.97 -77.66 -76.75
C SER A 44 -14.45 -77.80 -76.54
N ASP A 45 -13.96 -79.04 -76.56
CA ASP A 45 -12.56 -79.43 -76.38
C ASP A 45 -11.60 -78.78 -77.40
N GLU A 46 -10.57 -78.10 -76.92
CA GLU A 46 -9.29 -77.92 -77.62
C GLU A 46 -8.19 -77.56 -76.60
N GLU A 47 -7.09 -78.33 -76.56
CA GLU A 47 -5.90 -78.03 -75.77
C GLU A 47 -5.33 -76.66 -76.19
N THR A 48 -5.40 -75.65 -75.30
CA THR A 48 -4.73 -74.35 -75.52
C THR A 48 -4.29 -73.77 -74.16
N PRO A 49 -3.11 -73.11 -74.03
CA PRO A 49 -2.49 -72.83 -72.73
C PRO A 49 -3.32 -71.83 -71.91
N GLN A 50 -3.37 -72.05 -70.58
CA GLN A 50 -3.99 -71.13 -69.63
C GLN A 50 -3.57 -69.66 -69.92
N PRO A 51 -4.52 -68.71 -69.99
CA PRO A 51 -4.17 -67.31 -70.06
C PRO A 51 -3.42 -66.92 -68.77
N PRO A 52 -2.29 -66.19 -68.86
CA PRO A 52 -1.61 -65.72 -67.66
C PRO A 52 -2.59 -64.88 -66.82
N PRO A 53 -2.51 -64.94 -65.47
CA PRO A 53 -3.36 -64.11 -64.62
C PRO A 53 -3.21 -62.65 -65.05
N PRO A 54 -4.31 -61.86 -65.06
CA PRO A 54 -4.28 -60.48 -65.55
C PRO A 54 -3.22 -59.68 -64.79
N GLN A 55 -2.07 -59.46 -65.44
CA GLN A 55 -0.92 -58.83 -64.82
C GLN A 55 -1.21 -57.32 -64.77
N GLY A 56 -1.61 -56.84 -63.60
CA GLY A 56 -1.88 -55.43 -63.38
C GLY A 56 -0.65 -54.57 -63.65
N ASP A 57 -0.86 -53.39 -64.24
CA ASP A 57 0.20 -52.42 -64.50
C ASP A 57 0.92 -52.03 -63.20
N GLN A 58 2.19 -52.42 -63.09
CA GLN A 58 3.01 -52.21 -61.90
C GLN A 58 3.07 -50.73 -61.50
N ARG A 59 3.05 -49.80 -62.47
CA ARG A 59 3.08 -48.35 -62.20
C ARG A 59 1.81 -47.88 -61.52
N LYS A 60 0.65 -48.45 -61.89
CA LYS A 60 -0.64 -48.13 -61.28
C LYS A 60 -0.74 -48.70 -59.86
N GLN A 61 -0.20 -49.89 -59.63
CA GLN A 61 -0.14 -50.49 -58.31
C GLN A 61 0.76 -49.69 -57.35
N GLU A 62 1.93 -49.25 -57.82
CA GLU A 62 2.82 -48.40 -57.02
C GLU A 62 2.19 -47.04 -56.71
N LEU A 63 1.53 -46.41 -57.69
CA LEU A 63 0.82 -45.16 -57.47
C LEU A 63 -0.30 -45.30 -56.43
N LEU A 64 -1.07 -46.39 -56.50
CA LEU A 64 -2.13 -46.68 -55.54
C LEU A 64 -1.58 -46.93 -54.13
N ALA A 65 -0.45 -47.64 -54.01
CA ALA A 65 0.24 -47.83 -52.74
C ALA A 65 0.73 -46.50 -52.13
N ARG A 66 1.28 -45.60 -52.96
CA ARG A 66 1.69 -44.24 -52.51
C ARG A 66 0.49 -43.40 -52.06
N ILE A 67 -0.63 -43.45 -52.79
CA ILE A 67 -1.86 -42.75 -52.41
C ILE A 67 -2.38 -43.29 -51.07
N ALA A 68 -2.43 -44.62 -50.90
CA ALA A 68 -2.86 -45.24 -49.65
C ALA A 68 -1.95 -44.83 -48.48
N MET A 69 -0.63 -44.85 -48.67
CA MET A 69 0.34 -44.41 -47.66
C MET A 69 0.12 -42.93 -47.26
N LEU A 70 -0.06 -42.04 -48.23
CA LEU A 70 -0.32 -40.62 -47.98
C LEU A 70 -1.66 -40.40 -47.26
N GLN A 71 -2.69 -41.16 -47.62
CA GLN A 71 -3.98 -41.09 -46.94
C GLN A 71 -3.87 -41.56 -45.48
N THR A 72 -3.14 -42.64 -45.22
CA THR A 72 -2.87 -43.11 -43.85
C THR A 72 -2.10 -42.08 -43.03
N GLN A 73 -1.06 -41.46 -43.60
CA GLN A 73 -0.31 -40.41 -42.93
C GLN A 73 -1.16 -39.18 -42.63
N LYS A 74 -2.05 -38.80 -43.57
CA LYS A 74 -3.00 -37.70 -43.36
C LYS A 74 -3.92 -37.98 -42.17
N VAL A 75 -4.53 -39.17 -42.12
CA VAL A 75 -5.42 -39.55 -41.00
C VAL A 75 -4.67 -39.46 -39.68
N ARG A 76 -3.47 -40.06 -39.60
CA ARG A 76 -2.65 -40.02 -38.37
C ARG A 76 -2.28 -38.61 -37.93
N LEU A 77 -1.97 -37.72 -38.88
CA LEU A 77 -1.63 -36.33 -38.56
C LEU A 77 -2.86 -35.56 -38.07
N THR A 78 -4.02 -35.79 -38.70
CA THR A 78 -5.28 -35.19 -38.26
C THR A 78 -5.64 -35.66 -36.86
N ASP A 79 -5.58 -36.97 -36.58
CA ASP A 79 -5.86 -37.51 -35.25
C ASP A 79 -4.92 -36.91 -34.17
N TYR A 80 -3.63 -36.77 -34.48
CA TYR A 80 -2.67 -36.14 -33.56
C TYR A 80 -2.96 -34.64 -33.35
N LEU A 81 -3.38 -33.94 -34.41
CA LEU A 81 -3.73 -32.52 -34.31
C LEU A 81 -4.99 -32.33 -33.46
N ASP A 82 -6.00 -33.18 -33.65
CA ASP A 82 -7.25 -33.17 -32.89
C ASP A 82 -6.94 -33.45 -31.40
N GLU A 83 -6.18 -34.51 -31.08
CA GLU A 83 -5.77 -34.83 -29.70
C GLU A 83 -5.01 -33.68 -29.03
N ARG A 84 -4.10 -33.02 -29.75
CA ARG A 84 -3.37 -31.86 -29.22
C ARG A 84 -4.27 -30.64 -29.03
N SER A 85 -5.26 -30.45 -29.88
CA SER A 85 -6.22 -29.35 -29.76
C SER A 85 -7.15 -29.56 -28.56
N ASP A 86 -7.60 -30.80 -28.33
CA ASP A 86 -8.41 -31.16 -27.16
C ASP A 86 -7.60 -30.99 -25.87
N TYR A 87 -6.35 -31.46 -25.85
CA TYR A 87 -5.45 -31.28 -24.70
C TYR A 87 -5.23 -29.79 -24.36
N LEU A 88 -4.97 -28.95 -25.36
CA LEU A 88 -4.78 -27.51 -25.14
C LEU A 88 -6.06 -26.83 -24.65
N THR A 89 -7.22 -27.28 -25.14
CA THR A 89 -8.52 -26.77 -24.69
C THR A 89 -8.75 -27.15 -23.23
N GLN A 90 -8.54 -28.42 -22.87
CA GLN A 90 -8.66 -28.90 -21.49
C GLN A 90 -7.69 -28.16 -20.56
N PHE A 91 -6.43 -27.98 -20.98
CA PHE A 91 -5.44 -27.25 -20.21
C PHE A 91 -5.87 -25.80 -19.96
N ALA A 92 -6.44 -25.13 -20.96
CA ALA A 92 -6.93 -23.76 -20.81
C ALA A 92 -8.14 -23.69 -19.87
N GLU A 93 -9.08 -24.63 -19.97
CA GLU A 93 -10.24 -24.72 -19.08
C GLU A 93 -9.83 -25.01 -17.63
N GLU A 94 -8.91 -25.94 -17.42
CA GLU A 94 -8.37 -26.28 -16.09
C GLU A 94 -7.60 -25.11 -15.47
N ALA A 95 -6.74 -24.44 -16.25
CA ALA A 95 -6.02 -23.26 -15.79
C ALA A 95 -6.96 -22.12 -15.40
N ASN A 96 -8.04 -21.88 -16.17
CA ASN A 96 -9.03 -20.87 -15.80
C ASN A 96 -9.76 -21.24 -14.51
N ALA A 97 -10.17 -22.50 -14.36
CA ALA A 97 -10.83 -22.99 -13.15
C ALA A 97 -9.92 -22.90 -11.91
N GLU A 98 -8.62 -23.19 -12.05
CA GLU A 98 -7.64 -23.06 -10.97
C GLU A 98 -7.40 -21.59 -10.60
N ILE A 99 -7.31 -20.69 -11.58
CA ILE A 99 -7.18 -19.25 -11.33
C ILE A 99 -8.42 -18.71 -10.60
N ASP A 100 -9.61 -19.09 -11.04
CA ASP A 100 -10.87 -18.70 -10.39
C ASP A 100 -10.92 -19.21 -8.94
N LEU A 101 -10.53 -20.47 -8.70
CA LEU A 101 -10.45 -21.07 -7.37
C LEU A 101 -9.45 -20.33 -6.47
N ILE A 102 -8.26 -20.00 -6.98
CA ILE A 102 -7.26 -19.23 -6.23
C ILE A 102 -7.80 -17.84 -5.89
N GLY A 103 -8.46 -17.19 -6.84
CA GLY A 103 -9.08 -15.88 -6.65
C GLY A 103 -10.15 -15.91 -5.56
N GLU A 104 -11.05 -16.89 -5.60
CA GLU A 104 -12.10 -17.06 -4.59
C GLU A 104 -11.52 -17.37 -3.21
N ASN A 105 -10.54 -18.27 -3.12
CA ASN A 105 -9.92 -18.60 -1.84
C ASN A 105 -9.16 -17.40 -1.23
N ALA A 106 -8.45 -16.63 -2.07
CA ALA A 106 -7.76 -15.43 -1.61
C ALA A 106 -8.72 -14.36 -1.09
N LEU A 107 -9.87 -14.16 -1.74
CA LEU A 107 -10.90 -13.24 -1.25
C LEU A 107 -11.51 -13.72 0.06
N LYS A 108 -11.78 -15.01 0.19
CA LYS A 108 -12.31 -15.60 1.42
C LYS A 108 -11.34 -15.45 2.60
N GLU A 109 -10.05 -15.74 2.40
CA GLU A 109 -9.01 -15.54 3.42
C GLU A 109 -8.87 -14.07 3.82
N LEU A 110 -8.98 -13.15 2.85
CA LEU A 110 -8.96 -11.72 3.10
C LEU A 110 -10.16 -11.27 3.96
N ASP A 111 -11.36 -11.73 3.62
CA ASP A 111 -12.58 -11.41 4.39
C ASP A 111 -12.52 -11.96 5.82
N GLU A 112 -12.00 -13.18 6.00
CA GLU A 112 -11.80 -13.78 7.32
C GLU A 112 -10.76 -13.00 8.15
N ALA A 113 -9.64 -12.62 7.53
CA ALA A 113 -8.64 -11.78 8.18
C ALA A 113 -9.20 -10.41 8.56
N GLY A 114 -10.00 -9.81 7.67
CA GLY A 114 -10.69 -8.54 7.91
C GLY A 114 -11.67 -8.64 9.09
N ALA A 115 -12.49 -9.69 9.14
CA ALA A 115 -13.41 -9.93 10.24
C ALA A 115 -12.66 -10.12 11.58
N ARG A 116 -11.52 -10.82 11.58
CA ARG A 116 -10.69 -11.02 12.77
C ARG A 116 -10.06 -9.70 13.26
N ILE A 117 -9.54 -8.88 12.35
CA ILE A 117 -8.98 -7.57 12.70
C ILE A 117 -10.07 -6.66 13.26
N MET A 118 -11.22 -6.59 12.59
CA MET A 118 -12.35 -5.78 13.03
C MET A 118 -12.83 -6.21 14.42
N GLY A 119 -12.98 -7.52 14.65
CA GLY A 119 -13.37 -8.04 15.96
C GLY A 119 -12.36 -7.70 17.06
N ASN A 120 -11.06 -7.72 16.76
CA ASN A 120 -10.03 -7.32 17.72
C ASN A 120 -10.07 -5.82 18.02
N ILE A 121 -10.25 -4.97 17.01
CA ILE A 121 -10.39 -3.52 17.18
C ILE A 121 -11.61 -3.20 18.03
N GLU A 122 -12.76 -3.82 17.74
CA GLU A 122 -13.98 -3.63 18.52
C GLU A 122 -13.78 -4.03 19.99
N SER A 123 -13.13 -5.18 20.23
CA SER A 123 -12.84 -5.63 21.60
C SER A 123 -11.89 -4.68 22.36
N GLN A 124 -10.90 -4.10 21.68
CA GLN A 124 -9.99 -3.12 22.29
C GLN A 124 -10.68 -1.79 22.52
N MET A 125 -11.55 -1.37 21.61
CA MET A 125 -12.33 -0.14 21.73
C MET A 125 -13.31 -0.24 22.91
N GLN A 126 -13.99 -1.36 23.06
CA GLN A 126 -14.86 -1.61 24.21
C GLN A 126 -14.07 -1.60 25.52
N ALA A 127 -12.93 -2.32 25.59
CA ALA A 127 -12.08 -2.31 26.79
C ALA A 127 -11.55 -0.90 27.10
N PHE A 128 -11.27 -0.10 26.08
CA PHE A 128 -10.86 1.30 26.24
C PHE A 128 -12.01 2.16 26.78
N GLU A 129 -13.21 2.02 26.25
CA GLU A 129 -14.42 2.72 26.71
C GLU A 129 -14.70 2.40 28.18
N GLU A 130 -14.72 1.11 28.54
CA GLU A 130 -14.88 0.67 29.94
C GLU A 130 -13.78 1.25 30.84
N SER A 131 -12.52 1.29 30.38
CA SER A 131 -11.41 1.87 31.15
C SER A 131 -11.51 3.39 31.30
N MET A 132 -12.02 4.09 30.30
CA MET A 132 -12.19 5.53 30.30
C MET A 132 -13.33 5.94 31.23
N GLU A 133 -14.42 5.19 31.25
CA GLU A 133 -15.51 5.40 32.20
C GLU A 133 -15.04 5.22 33.64
N LEU A 134 -14.29 4.16 33.94
CA LEU A 134 -13.71 3.95 35.26
C LEU A 134 -12.74 5.06 35.65
N ASN A 135 -11.85 5.47 34.75
CA ASN A 135 -10.88 6.53 34.99
C ASN A 135 -11.57 7.88 35.25
N LYS A 136 -12.68 8.18 34.55
CA LYS A 136 -13.46 9.39 34.80
C LYS A 136 -14.01 9.43 36.24
N VAL A 137 -14.55 8.32 36.73
CA VAL A 137 -15.04 8.21 38.11
C VAL A 137 -13.90 8.37 39.11
N GLU A 138 -12.74 7.74 38.86
CA GLU A 138 -11.56 7.88 39.70
C GLU A 138 -11.05 9.33 39.76
N ILE A 139 -11.03 10.04 38.63
CA ILE A 139 -10.64 11.45 38.56
C ILE A 139 -11.61 12.32 39.38
N GLU A 140 -12.92 12.11 39.25
CA GLU A 140 -13.93 12.88 40.01
C GLU A 140 -13.78 12.66 41.53
N GLU A 141 -13.54 11.42 41.96
CA GLU A 141 -13.23 11.13 43.37
C GLU A 141 -11.93 11.77 43.83
N SER A 142 -10.89 11.76 42.98
CA SER A 142 -9.60 12.37 43.29
C SER A 142 -9.71 13.89 43.42
N GLU A 143 -10.48 14.54 42.54
CA GLU A 143 -10.71 15.98 42.55
C GLU A 143 -11.46 16.39 43.81
N LYS A 144 -12.47 15.61 44.21
CA LYS A 144 -13.18 15.82 45.48
C LYS A 144 -12.24 15.74 46.70
N LYS A 145 -11.37 14.72 46.74
CA LYS A 145 -10.37 14.58 47.82
C LYS A 145 -9.42 15.78 47.86
N VAL A 146 -8.95 16.26 46.70
CA VAL A 146 -8.08 17.44 46.60
C VAL A 146 -8.80 18.69 47.10
N ALA A 147 -10.07 18.90 46.72
CA ALA A 147 -10.88 20.02 47.20
C ALA A 147 -11.09 19.98 48.72
N ASP A 148 -11.36 18.79 49.29
CA ASP A 148 -11.49 18.60 50.73
C ASP A 148 -10.16 18.88 51.47
N PHE A 149 -9.02 18.47 50.89
CA PHE A 149 -7.68 18.76 51.42
C PHE A 149 -7.36 20.25 51.39
N GLU A 150 -7.67 20.94 50.28
CA GLU A 150 -7.45 22.39 50.17
C GLU A 150 -8.29 23.16 51.18
N GLY A 151 -9.56 22.78 51.35
CA GLY A 151 -10.44 23.37 52.37
C GLY A 151 -9.96 23.13 53.80
N GLN A 152 -9.37 21.97 54.10
CA GLN A 152 -8.73 21.71 55.40
C GLN A 152 -7.45 22.52 55.57
N TYR A 153 -6.59 22.58 54.55
CA TYR A 153 -5.34 23.33 54.60
C TYR A 153 -5.57 24.83 54.78
N GLU A 154 -6.58 25.40 54.14
CA GLU A 154 -6.94 26.80 54.30
C GLU A 154 -7.45 27.11 55.73
N LYS A 155 -8.25 26.19 56.31
CA LYS A 155 -8.69 26.28 57.70
C LYS A 155 -7.50 26.15 58.66
N ASP A 156 -6.66 25.12 58.51
CA ASP A 156 -5.51 24.88 59.37
C ASP A 156 -4.48 26.01 59.29
N ARG A 157 -4.26 26.60 58.10
CA ARG A 157 -3.41 27.78 57.94
C ARG A 157 -3.99 29.00 58.65
N ASN A 158 -5.30 29.21 58.60
CA ASN A 158 -5.97 30.29 59.32
C ASN A 158 -6.04 30.06 60.85
N GLU A 159 -6.04 28.81 61.30
CA GLU A 159 -6.10 28.46 62.72
C GLU A 159 -4.71 28.35 63.38
N GLY A 160 -3.67 27.93 62.64
CA GLY A 160 -2.29 27.83 63.12
C GLY A 160 -1.52 29.16 63.18
N LEU A 161 -1.98 30.17 62.45
CA LEU A 161 -1.45 31.54 62.48
C LEU A 161 -2.51 32.49 63.05
N PHE A 162 -2.89 32.41 64.33
CA PHE A 162 -3.49 33.49 65.17
C PHE A 162 -4.51 34.50 64.56
N PHE A 163 -5.10 34.25 63.38
CA PHE A 163 -5.76 35.24 62.53
C PHE A 163 -7.18 34.79 62.22
N LYS A 164 -7.91 34.30 63.23
CA LYS A 164 -9.37 34.17 63.15
C LYS A 164 -10.09 35.52 62.90
N ASN A 165 -9.39 36.65 62.99
CA ASN A 165 -9.95 38.00 62.91
C ASN A 165 -9.41 38.90 61.78
N LEU A 166 -8.58 38.42 60.84
CA LEU A 166 -8.04 39.28 59.76
C LEU A 166 -8.85 39.26 58.45
N GLY A 167 -10.02 38.62 58.43
CA GLY A 167 -10.92 38.60 57.27
C GLY A 167 -11.42 39.99 56.82
N GLU A 168 -11.28 41.04 57.64
CA GLU A 168 -11.54 42.42 57.22
C GLU A 168 -10.29 43.06 56.62
N LYS A 169 -10.09 42.85 55.31
CA LYS A 169 -9.14 43.64 54.51
C LYS A 169 -9.51 45.12 54.59
N LYS A 170 -8.68 45.94 55.25
CA LYS A 170 -8.62 47.38 54.97
C LYS A 170 -8.08 47.60 53.54
N PRO A 171 -8.67 48.50 52.74
CA PRO A 171 -8.22 48.75 51.38
C PRO A 171 -6.82 49.36 51.41
N VAL A 172 -5.84 48.59 50.95
CA VAL A 172 -4.49 49.09 50.69
C VAL A 172 -4.52 49.93 49.42
N ASP A 173 -3.84 51.06 49.48
CA ASP A 173 -3.84 52.17 48.53
C ASP A 173 -3.42 51.72 47.11
N MET A 174 -4.41 51.35 46.30
CA MET A 174 -4.29 50.78 44.95
C MET A 174 -3.44 51.63 43.99
N ALA A 175 -3.29 52.93 44.27
CA ALA A 175 -2.57 53.86 43.42
C ALA A 175 -1.06 53.58 43.40
N LYS A 176 -0.44 53.31 44.56
CA LYS A 176 1.01 53.07 44.65
C LYS A 176 1.42 51.71 44.06
N ALA A 177 0.56 50.70 44.25
CA ALA A 177 0.80 49.37 43.70
C ALA A 177 0.66 49.33 42.16
N LYS A 178 -0.19 50.18 41.57
CA LYS A 178 -0.33 50.28 40.10
C LYS A 178 0.87 50.98 39.45
N GLU A 179 1.42 52.02 40.08
CA GLU A 179 2.59 52.74 39.57
C GLU A 179 3.84 51.84 39.54
N GLU A 180 4.04 51.02 40.58
CA GLU A 180 5.13 50.03 40.61
C GLU A 180 4.91 48.89 39.61
N ALA A 181 3.66 48.44 39.41
CA ALA A 181 3.31 47.43 38.41
C ALA A 181 3.48 47.93 36.97
N GLU A 182 3.16 49.21 36.70
CA GLU A 182 3.39 49.82 35.38
C GLU A 182 4.88 49.89 35.05
N LYS A 183 5.73 50.25 36.03
CA LYS A 183 7.19 50.31 35.85
C LYS A 183 7.81 48.93 35.56
N ILE A 184 7.27 47.87 36.17
CA ILE A 184 7.66 46.48 35.87
C ILE A 184 7.12 46.04 34.50
N SER A 185 5.93 46.52 34.11
CA SER A 185 5.32 46.22 32.81
C SER A 185 6.07 46.86 31.63
N GLU A 186 6.63 48.05 31.80
CA GLU A 186 7.44 48.72 30.75
C GLU A 186 8.77 48.00 30.51
N LEU A 187 9.41 47.50 31.58
CA LEU A 187 10.63 46.68 31.47
C LEU A 187 10.36 45.33 30.78
N THR A 188 9.18 44.73 31.00
CA THR A 188 8.77 43.51 30.27
C THR A 188 8.36 43.78 28.83
N LYS A 189 7.80 44.96 28.51
CA LYS A 189 7.42 45.37 27.15
C LYS A 189 8.63 45.54 26.21
N LYS A 190 9.76 46.04 26.73
CA LYS A 190 11.02 46.19 25.97
C LYS A 190 11.68 44.82 25.71
N SER A 191 11.50 43.86 26.60
CA SER A 191 11.99 42.46 26.49
C SER A 191 11.09 41.56 25.61
N ALA A 192 9.81 41.90 25.46
CA ALA A 192 8.84 41.06 24.75
C ALA A 192 9.14 40.86 23.24
N GLY A 193 9.81 41.82 22.59
CA GLY A 193 10.09 41.75 21.15
C GLY A 193 11.10 40.67 20.74
N SER A 194 12.10 40.39 21.59
CA SER A 194 13.13 39.37 21.32
C SER A 194 12.68 37.96 21.70
N VAL A 195 11.85 37.84 22.73
CA VAL A 195 11.32 36.55 23.21
C VAL A 195 10.39 35.91 22.17
N THR A 196 9.54 36.69 21.50
CA THR A 196 8.62 36.17 20.49
C THR A 196 9.38 35.63 19.27
N ARG A 197 10.41 36.33 18.78
CA ARG A 197 11.24 35.88 17.65
C ARG A 197 12.02 34.62 17.99
N ARG A 198 12.66 34.58 19.17
CA ARG A 198 13.35 33.38 19.69
C ARG A 198 12.43 32.16 19.78
N ASN A 199 11.21 32.35 20.28
CA ASN A 199 10.26 31.25 20.41
C ASN A 199 9.85 30.68 19.04
N ILE A 200 9.74 31.53 18.01
CA ILE A 200 9.47 31.09 16.63
C ILE A 200 10.60 30.21 16.09
N TYR A 201 11.87 30.58 16.29
CA TYR A 201 12.99 29.73 15.85
C TYR A 201 13.06 28.39 16.59
N ILE A 202 12.75 28.38 17.90
CA ILE A 202 12.71 27.14 18.69
C ILE A 202 11.60 26.20 18.18
N VAL A 203 10.41 26.75 17.89
CA VAL A 203 9.30 25.97 17.31
C VAL A 203 9.66 25.43 15.93
N LEU A 204 10.28 26.24 15.06
CA LEU A 204 10.73 25.81 13.74
C LEU A 204 11.81 24.71 13.83
N MET A 205 12.77 24.86 14.75
CA MET A 205 13.77 23.84 15.02
C MET A 205 13.14 22.52 15.46
N GLY A 206 12.15 22.57 16.36
CA GLY A 206 11.38 21.39 16.78
C GLY A 206 10.71 20.69 15.60
N LEU A 207 10.09 21.46 14.69
CA LEU A 207 9.42 20.93 13.51
C LEU A 207 10.41 20.25 12.52
N VAL A 208 11.60 20.83 12.35
CA VAL A 208 12.67 20.24 11.50
C VAL A 208 13.21 18.94 12.11
N VAL A 209 13.40 18.88 13.43
CA VAL A 209 13.86 17.67 14.14
C VAL A 209 12.83 16.55 14.04
N ILE A 210 11.54 16.85 14.18
CA ILE A 210 10.45 15.88 14.00
C ILE A 210 10.44 15.35 12.56
N GLY A 211 10.59 16.23 11.57
CA GLY A 211 10.67 15.84 10.16
C GLY A 211 11.90 14.98 9.83
N MET A 212 13.02 15.18 10.51
CA MET A 212 14.19 14.30 10.39
C MET A 212 13.94 12.91 10.99
N ALA A 213 13.29 12.82 12.15
CA ALA A 213 12.97 11.55 12.79
C ALA A 213 12.03 10.71 11.91
N ASP A 214 10.97 11.33 11.37
CA ASP A 214 10.02 10.69 10.45
C ASP A 214 10.71 10.19 9.17
N ALA A 215 11.55 11.03 8.55
CA ALA A 215 12.32 10.66 7.37
C ALA A 215 13.37 9.55 7.63
N SER A 216 13.80 9.36 8.88
CA SER A 216 14.79 8.35 9.28
C SER A 216 14.15 7.02 9.71
N ILE A 217 12.92 7.05 10.20
CA ILE A 217 12.17 5.86 10.66
C ILE A 217 11.38 5.22 9.51
N SER A 218 11.11 5.97 8.43
CA SER A 218 10.44 5.45 7.24
C SER A 218 11.23 4.30 6.58
N SER A 219 10.50 3.29 6.07
CA SER A 219 11.04 2.03 5.53
C SER A 219 12.00 2.21 4.33
N SER A 220 12.03 3.40 3.73
CA SER A 220 13.02 3.82 2.74
C SER A 220 13.65 5.15 3.18
N PRO A 221 14.84 5.12 3.81
CA PRO A 221 15.50 6.34 4.27
C PRO A 221 15.84 7.26 3.10
N ASP A 222 15.12 8.38 2.98
CA ASP A 222 15.39 9.41 1.99
C ASP A 222 16.55 10.29 2.45
N TRP A 223 17.79 9.77 2.35
CA TRP A 223 19.03 10.47 2.74
C TRP A 223 19.16 11.88 2.13
N ARG A 224 18.57 12.11 0.95
CA ARG A 224 18.50 13.42 0.31
C ARG A 224 17.62 14.42 1.07
N LYS A 225 16.50 13.98 1.64
CA LYS A 225 15.62 14.82 2.46
C LYS A 225 16.25 15.13 3.82
N VAL A 226 16.89 14.12 4.43
CA VAL A 226 17.65 14.29 5.69
C VAL A 226 18.80 15.28 5.52
N ALA A 227 19.57 15.17 4.42
CA ALA A 227 20.65 16.11 4.12
C ALA A 227 20.14 17.55 3.90
N PHE A 228 19.03 17.71 3.19
CA PHE A 228 18.40 19.02 2.98
C PHE A 228 17.90 19.64 4.30
N LEU A 229 17.19 18.85 5.13
CA LEU A 229 16.77 19.27 6.47
C LEU A 229 17.96 19.61 7.37
N GLY A 230 19.09 18.89 7.22
CA GLY A 230 20.32 19.16 7.97
C GLY A 230 20.92 20.52 7.65
N VAL A 231 20.95 20.91 6.38
CA VAL A 231 21.42 22.24 5.98
C VAL A 231 20.50 23.33 6.55
N VAL A 232 19.18 23.12 6.52
CA VAL A 232 18.19 24.06 7.09
C VAL A 232 18.36 24.19 8.61
N LEU A 233 18.60 23.07 9.31
CA LEU A 233 18.84 23.05 10.76
C LEU A 233 20.09 23.86 11.13
N VAL A 234 21.18 23.69 10.40
CA VAL A 234 22.42 24.45 10.63
C VAL A 234 22.18 25.95 10.44
N GLY A 235 21.43 26.35 9.40
CA GLY A 235 21.06 27.74 9.18
C GLY A 235 20.24 28.36 10.33
N LEU A 236 19.28 27.60 10.87
CA LEU A 236 18.46 28.04 12.01
C LEU A 236 19.28 28.16 13.30
N VAL A 237 20.24 27.25 13.54
CA VAL A 237 21.15 27.33 14.68
C VAL A 237 22.04 28.57 14.57
N THR A 238 22.55 28.89 13.37
CA THR A 238 23.32 30.13 13.15
C THR A 238 22.50 31.38 13.40
N GLN A 239 21.22 31.41 12.99
CA GLN A 239 20.31 32.53 13.27
C GLN A 239 20.07 32.69 14.78
N LEU A 240 19.87 31.59 15.50
CA LEU A 240 19.65 31.61 16.95
C LEU A 240 20.89 32.11 17.71
N VAL A 241 22.08 31.67 17.32
CA VAL A 241 23.34 32.12 17.93
C VAL A 241 23.61 33.59 17.64
N TYR A 242 23.35 34.06 16.42
CA TYR A 242 23.50 35.47 16.05
C TYR A 242 22.55 36.39 16.85
N GLU A 243 21.31 35.96 17.07
CA GLU A 243 20.37 36.71 17.91
C GLU A 243 20.79 36.70 19.39
N GLN A 244 21.33 35.60 19.89
CA GLN A 244 21.88 35.55 21.26
C GLN A 244 23.08 36.48 21.42
N SER A 245 24.01 36.52 20.46
CA SER A 245 25.19 37.38 20.55
C SER A 245 24.85 38.86 20.46
N MET A 246 23.89 39.24 19.62
CA MET A 246 23.43 40.63 19.52
C MET A 246 22.71 41.09 20.79
N LEU A 247 21.93 40.20 21.43
CA LEU A 247 21.25 40.52 22.69
C LEU A 247 22.22 40.72 23.85
N SER A 248 23.26 39.87 23.98
CA SER A 248 24.28 40.06 25.01
C SER A 248 25.04 41.37 24.84
N GLU A 249 25.35 41.74 23.59
CA GLU A 249 26.08 42.99 23.30
C GLU A 249 25.23 44.23 23.62
N THR A 250 23.90 44.17 23.41
CA THR A 250 22.99 45.25 23.85
C THR A 250 22.84 45.34 25.36
N ASP A 251 22.80 44.22 26.08
CA ASP A 251 22.69 44.21 27.55
C ASP A 251 23.95 44.78 28.21
N ASP A 252 25.14 44.45 27.69
CA ASP A 252 26.42 44.96 28.19
C ASP A 252 26.55 46.47 27.96
N THR A 253 26.11 46.98 26.81
CA THR A 253 26.18 48.40 26.46
C THR A 253 25.17 49.25 27.26
N GLU A 254 23.95 48.75 27.54
CA GLU A 254 22.98 49.43 28.42
C GLU A 254 23.43 49.42 29.90
N LEU A 255 24.10 48.36 30.36
CA LEU A 255 24.67 48.27 31.71
C LEU A 255 25.84 49.24 31.93
N GLU A 256 26.67 49.47 30.92
CA GLU A 256 27.76 50.44 31.00
C GLU A 256 27.24 51.89 31.09
N LYS A 257 26.24 52.23 30.25
CA LYS A 257 25.62 53.56 30.22
C LYS A 257 24.83 53.89 31.49
N SER A 258 24.17 52.90 32.10
CA SER A 258 23.47 53.08 33.37
C SER A 258 24.42 53.26 34.57
N ARG A 259 25.64 52.70 34.51
CA ARG A 259 26.69 52.90 35.52
C ARG A 259 27.36 54.27 35.44
N GLU A 260 27.50 54.83 34.23
CA GLU A 260 28.00 56.21 34.05
C GLU A 260 26.99 57.25 34.53
N SER A 261 25.69 57.09 34.22
CA SER A 261 24.63 58.02 34.67
C SER A 261 24.41 58.09 36.19
N LYS A 262 24.98 57.15 36.96
CA LYS A 262 24.92 57.09 38.42
C LYS A 262 26.15 57.70 39.11
N ARG A 263 27.16 58.14 38.35
CA ARG A 263 28.40 58.74 38.86
C ARG A 263 28.50 60.24 38.64
N GLU A 264 27.56 60.86 37.93
CA GLU A 264 27.31 62.30 37.91
C GLU A 264 26.28 62.69 38.97
#